data_AF-A0A6L8XUP8-F1
#
_entry.id   AF-A0A6L8XUP8-F1
#
_cell.length_a   1.000
_cell.length_b   1.000
_cell.length_c   1.000
_cell.angle_alpha   90.00
_cell.angle_beta   90.00
_cell.angle_gamma   90.00
#
_symmetry.space_group_name_H-M   'P 1'
#
loop_
_entity.id
_entity.type
_entity.pdbx_description
1 polymer ?
#
loop_
_entity_poly.entity_id
_entity_poly.type
_entity_poly.pdbx_seq_one_letter_code
_entity_poly.pdbx_strand_id
1 'polypeptide(L)'
;MNTQKKFLKVLSMLTIILLIATIFIPGNGNRNAVASIGILGILLLFLSTLLPKIHKLTLNLLKNQGKTSPWSSLKSSEPVSETEELLWRQISYQITDKLQAAFPNATWEFQKQPSMKQLLCGNPIRLRTFHTEDYNFAEARMNQYGYLELQMLTIASLKKTVTVTDEDDVPFADPESWYSLIGKKKLENLIGQLHAKGHHKLYINENGQIYIQNGDTAEIKDCFDYFPPRNYWDILISIFQKDELTAKEKDQALELSWIKE
;
A
#
# COMPACT_ATOMS: atom_id res chain seq x y z
N MET A 1 -31.97 3.72 26.81
CA MET A 1 -31.07 4.81 27.25
C MET A 1 -31.65 5.73 28.34
N ASN A 2 -32.98 5.90 28.44
CA ASN A 2 -33.61 6.78 29.43
C ASN A 2 -33.69 6.17 30.85
N THR A 3 -33.84 4.84 30.95
CA THR A 3 -33.93 4.09 32.22
C THR A 3 -32.61 4.02 32.98
N GLN A 4 -31.49 3.80 32.29
CA GLN A 4 -30.15 3.81 32.89
C GLN A 4 -29.77 5.17 33.48
N LYS A 5 -30.10 6.28 32.78
CA LYS A 5 -29.85 7.64 33.29
C LYS A 5 -30.70 7.94 34.53
N LYS A 6 -31.94 7.45 34.59
CA LYS A 6 -32.80 7.57 35.78
C LYS A 6 -32.24 6.77 36.96
N PHE A 7 -31.77 5.55 36.72
CA PHE A 7 -31.14 4.72 37.75
C PHE A 7 -29.87 5.35 38.33
N LEU A 8 -29.00 5.91 37.47
CA LEU A 8 -27.77 6.57 37.91
C LEU A 8 -28.04 7.83 38.75
N LYS A 9 -29.10 8.58 38.43
CA LYS A 9 -29.55 9.73 39.23
C LYS A 9 -30.09 9.30 40.60
N VAL A 10 -30.86 8.22 40.68
CA VAL A 10 -31.36 7.68 41.94
C VAL A 10 -30.21 7.18 42.83
N LEU A 11 -29.25 6.47 42.25
CA LEU A 11 -28.07 5.98 42.97
C LEU A 11 -27.21 7.15 43.51
N SER A 12 -27.00 8.19 42.68
CA SER A 12 -26.28 9.40 43.10
C SER A 12 -26.99 10.13 44.24
N MET A 13 -28.32 10.29 44.18
CA MET A 13 -29.10 10.89 45.27
C MET A 13 -28.98 10.07 46.56
N LEU A 14 -29.04 8.74 46.46
CA LEU A 14 -28.92 7.84 47.61
C LEU A 14 -27.53 7.92 48.26
N THR A 15 -26.46 8.04 47.46
CA THR A 15 -25.09 8.23 47.98
C THR A 15 -24.90 9.58 48.69
N ILE A 16 -25.52 10.66 48.19
CA ILE A 16 -25.46 11.97 48.82
C ILE A 16 -26.21 11.95 50.17
N ILE A 17 -27.37 11.30 50.22
CA ILE A 17 -28.15 11.15 51.47
C ILE A 17 -27.36 10.34 52.51
N LEU A 18 -26.71 9.25 52.09
CA LEU A 18 -25.84 8.44 52.97
C LEU A 18 -24.63 9.22 53.48
N LEU A 19 -24.05 10.10 52.65
CA LEU A 19 -22.94 10.97 53.02
C LEU A 19 -23.37 12.12 53.95
N ILE A 20 -24.60 12.63 53.83
CA ILE A 20 -25.15 13.60 54.78
C ILE A 20 -25.46 12.92 56.12
N ALA A 21 -25.97 11.68 56.08
CA ALA A 21 -26.24 10.91 57.30
C ALA A 21 -24.98 10.63 58.14
N THR A 22 -23.79 10.53 57.54
CA THR A 22 -22.53 10.37 58.31
C THR A 22 -22.11 11.62 59.08
N ILE A 23 -22.58 12.81 58.68
CA ILE A 23 -22.28 14.10 59.34
C ILE A 23 -23.06 14.23 60.65
N PHE A 24 -24.25 13.61 60.74
CA PHE A 24 -25.16 13.74 61.89
C PHE A 24 -25.10 12.59 62.90
N ILE A 25 -24.26 11.56 62.70
CA ILE A 25 -24.10 10.46 63.66
C ILE A 25 -23.04 10.86 64.72
N PRO A 26 -23.41 11.02 66.01
CA PRO A 26 -22.46 11.37 67.06
C PRO A 26 -21.51 10.20 67.31
N GLY A 27 -20.23 10.53 67.58
CA GLY A 27 -19.10 9.61 67.57
C GLY A 27 -19.31 8.32 68.38
N ASN A 28 -19.65 7.25 67.67
CA ASN A 28 -19.54 5.88 68.13
C ASN A 28 -18.86 5.04 67.02
N GLY A 29 -18.28 3.89 67.38
CA GLY A 29 -17.39 3.06 66.55
C GLY A 29 -17.90 2.70 65.15
N ASN A 30 -19.21 2.82 64.88
CA ASN A 30 -19.82 2.58 63.56
C ASN A 30 -19.63 3.72 62.55
N ARG A 31 -19.10 4.90 62.92
CA ARG A 31 -18.88 6.01 61.97
C ARG A 31 -17.93 5.64 60.83
N ASN A 32 -16.90 4.84 61.13
CA ASN A 32 -15.92 4.39 60.14
C ASN A 32 -16.53 3.38 59.15
N ALA A 33 -17.49 2.55 59.59
CA ALA A 33 -18.19 1.59 58.73
C ALA A 33 -19.16 2.29 57.77
N VAL A 34 -19.85 3.34 58.21
CA VAL A 34 -20.75 4.09 57.32
C VAL A 34 -19.94 4.97 56.35
N ALA A 35 -18.83 5.54 56.80
CA ALA A 35 -17.92 6.31 55.93
C ALA A 35 -17.26 5.44 54.85
N SER A 36 -16.85 4.21 55.17
CA SER A 36 -16.26 3.30 54.18
C SER A 36 -17.25 2.90 53.08
N ILE A 37 -18.52 2.65 53.44
CA ILE A 37 -19.61 2.38 52.47
C ILE A 37 -19.84 3.59 51.55
N GLY A 38 -19.82 4.81 52.09
CA GLY A 38 -19.94 6.04 51.29
C GLY A 38 -18.81 6.21 50.28
N ILE A 39 -17.56 5.98 50.71
CA ILE A 39 -16.37 6.08 49.84
C ILE A 39 -16.41 5.00 48.74
N LEU A 40 -16.81 3.77 49.08
CA LEU A 40 -16.94 2.66 48.12
C LEU A 40 -18.03 2.95 47.08
N GLY A 41 -19.14 3.59 47.48
CA GLY A 41 -20.19 4.04 46.57
C GLY A 41 -19.72 5.11 45.58
N ILE A 42 -18.91 6.06 46.04
CA ILE A 42 -18.32 7.10 45.19
C ILE A 42 -17.31 6.49 44.21
N LEU A 43 -16.48 5.54 44.68
CA LEU A 43 -15.50 4.85 43.83
C LEU A 43 -16.19 4.01 42.74
N LEU A 44 -17.26 3.29 43.07
CA LEU A 44 -18.06 2.53 42.12
C LEU A 44 -18.74 3.43 41.07
N LEU A 45 -19.27 4.59 41.49
CA LEU A 45 -19.83 5.58 40.57
C LEU A 45 -18.76 6.13 39.61
N PHE A 46 -17.59 6.50 40.14
CA PHE A 46 -16.47 7.00 39.34
C PHE A 46 -16.01 5.95 38.31
N LEU A 47 -15.84 4.70 38.74
CA LEU A 47 -15.44 3.60 37.87
C LEU A 47 -16.50 3.33 36.78
N SER A 48 -17.79 3.36 37.12
CA SER A 48 -18.89 3.17 36.15
C SER A 48 -18.94 4.24 35.05
N THR A 49 -18.53 5.47 35.35
CA THR A 49 -18.50 6.57 34.36
C THR A 49 -17.26 6.52 33.45
N LEU A 50 -16.14 5.98 33.94
CA LEU A 50 -14.89 5.87 33.19
C LEU A 50 -14.84 4.61 32.30
N LEU A 51 -15.45 3.50 32.73
CA LEU A 51 -15.50 2.23 31.98
C LEU A 51 -15.91 2.35 30.50
N PRO A 52 -16.98 3.08 30.11
CA PRO A 52 -17.38 3.17 28.70
C PRO A 52 -16.37 3.95 27.84
N LYS A 53 -15.57 4.86 28.44
CA LYS A 53 -14.56 5.65 27.73
C LYS A 53 -13.29 4.84 27.46
N ILE A 54 -12.90 3.99 28.42
CA ILE A 54 -11.71 3.13 28.30
C ILE A 54 -11.99 1.96 27.36
N HIS A 55 -13.18 1.34 27.44
CA HIS A 55 -13.57 0.25 26.53
C HIS A 55 -13.66 0.71 25.05
N LYS A 56 -14.08 1.96 24.80
CA LYS A 56 -14.07 2.55 23.46
C LYS A 56 -12.64 2.76 22.93
N LEU A 57 -11.69 3.01 23.83
CA LEU A 57 -10.27 3.18 23.49
C LEU A 57 -9.60 1.82 23.22
N THR A 58 -9.89 0.80 24.02
CA THR A 58 -9.33 -0.56 23.86
C THR A 58 -9.94 -1.32 22.68
N LEU A 59 -11.25 -1.17 22.40
CA LEU A 59 -11.86 -1.79 21.21
C LEU A 59 -11.37 -1.18 19.90
N ASN A 60 -11.05 0.12 19.87
CA ASN A 60 -10.49 0.76 18.67
C ASN A 60 -9.06 0.30 18.39
N LEU A 61 -8.31 -0.12 19.42
CA LEU A 61 -6.98 -0.71 19.26
C LEU A 61 -7.05 -2.17 18.78
N LEU A 62 -8.05 -2.95 19.21
CA LEU A 62 -8.22 -4.33 18.74
C LEU A 62 -8.86 -4.44 17.34
N LYS A 63 -9.65 -3.45 16.91
CA LYS A 63 -10.34 -3.46 15.60
C LYS A 63 -9.45 -3.11 14.39
N ASN A 64 -8.17 -2.82 14.61
CA ASN A 64 -7.21 -2.55 13.53
C ASN A 64 -6.47 -3.81 13.02
N GLN A 65 -6.79 -4.99 13.53
CA GLN A 65 -6.25 -6.25 13.01
C GLN A 65 -7.37 -7.18 12.57
N GLY A 66 -7.86 -6.99 11.35
CA GLY A 66 -8.77 -7.95 10.74
C GLY A 66 -9.59 -7.39 9.59
N LYS A 67 -9.21 -7.80 8.38
CA LYS A 67 -10.00 -7.82 7.13
C LYS A 67 -10.10 -6.50 6.37
N THR A 68 -9.12 -6.30 5.49
CA THR A 68 -9.36 -5.63 4.21
C THR A 68 -10.27 -6.52 3.36
N SER A 69 -11.52 -6.12 3.12
CA SER A 69 -12.30 -6.62 1.99
C SER A 69 -12.32 -5.55 0.89
N PRO A 70 -12.16 -5.88 -0.40
CA PRO A 70 -11.96 -4.87 -1.46
C PRO A 70 -13.22 -4.10 -1.90
N TRP A 71 -14.37 -4.26 -1.24
CA TRP A 71 -15.67 -3.80 -1.76
C TRP A 71 -16.55 -3.06 -0.71
N SER A 72 -15.96 -2.16 0.08
CA SER A 72 -16.74 -1.24 0.96
C SER A 72 -16.62 0.24 0.59
N SER A 73 -15.88 0.58 -0.47
CA SER A 73 -15.68 1.96 -0.93
C SER A 73 -16.83 2.49 -1.82
N LEU A 74 -18.09 2.19 -1.47
CA LEU A 74 -19.23 2.84 -2.12
C LEU A 74 -20.16 3.47 -1.09
N LYS A 75 -20.16 4.81 -1.14
CA LYS A 75 -21.11 5.75 -0.52
C LYS A 75 -21.12 5.83 1.01
N SER A 76 -20.21 6.66 1.53
CA SER A 76 -20.58 7.60 2.58
C SER A 76 -20.02 8.99 2.24
N SER A 77 -20.68 9.70 1.32
CA SER A 77 -20.54 11.16 1.29
C SER A 77 -21.45 11.70 2.38
N GLU A 78 -20.89 11.91 3.58
CA GLU A 78 -21.40 12.98 4.44
C GLU A 78 -21.28 14.30 3.67
N PRO A 79 -22.23 15.24 3.79
CA PRO A 79 -22.07 16.55 3.19
C PRO A 79 -20.83 17.20 3.79
N VAL A 80 -19.80 17.40 2.96
CA VAL A 80 -18.59 18.13 3.33
C VAL A 80 -19.04 19.49 3.83
N SER A 81 -18.70 19.83 5.08
CA SER A 81 -19.07 21.14 5.63
C SER A 81 -18.40 22.23 4.80
N GLU A 82 -19.09 23.33 4.49
CA GLU A 82 -18.51 24.49 3.78
C GLU A 82 -17.15 24.92 4.35
N THR A 83 -16.96 24.75 5.67
CA THR A 83 -15.70 25.03 6.37
C THR A 83 -14.55 24.09 5.96
N GLU A 84 -14.84 22.81 5.70
CA GLU A 84 -13.87 21.83 5.24
C GLU A 84 -13.46 22.12 3.79
N GLU A 85 -14.40 22.52 2.93
CA GLU A 85 -14.09 22.94 1.55
C GLU A 85 -13.16 24.16 1.51
N LEU A 86 -13.43 25.16 2.37
CA LEU A 86 -12.57 26.34 2.49
C LEU A 86 -11.17 25.98 2.99
N LEU A 87 -11.07 25.10 3.99
CA LEU A 87 -9.77 24.61 4.46
C LEU A 87 -9.02 23.89 3.35
N TRP A 88 -9.70 23.02 2.60
CA TRP A 88 -9.08 22.30 1.49
C TRP A 88 -8.57 23.23 0.41
N ARG A 89 -9.34 24.26 0.09
CA ARG A 89 -8.91 25.29 -0.86
C ARG A 89 -7.66 26.01 -0.35
N GLN A 90 -7.60 26.37 0.93
CA GLN A 90 -6.43 27.01 1.52
C GLN A 90 -5.19 26.10 1.51
N ILE A 91 -5.36 24.82 1.86
CA ILE A 91 -4.28 23.83 1.80
C ILE A 91 -3.81 23.66 0.35
N SER A 92 -4.72 23.63 -0.61
CA SER A 92 -4.40 23.50 -2.04
C SER A 92 -3.57 24.69 -2.54
N TYR A 93 -3.90 25.91 -2.11
CA TYR A 93 -3.06 27.08 -2.42
C TYR A 93 -1.67 26.95 -1.79
N GLN A 94 -1.56 26.54 -0.53
CA GLN A 94 -0.25 26.35 0.11
C GLN A 94 0.60 25.27 -0.56
N ILE A 95 -0.01 24.16 -0.99
CA ILE A 95 0.66 23.11 -1.78
C ILE A 95 1.19 23.71 -3.08
N THR A 96 0.33 24.45 -3.79
CA THR A 96 0.66 25.09 -5.06
C THR A 96 1.81 26.08 -4.90
N ASP A 97 1.73 26.98 -3.92
CA ASP A 97 2.76 27.98 -3.65
C ASP A 97 4.10 27.32 -3.33
N LYS A 98 4.11 26.28 -2.50
CA LYS A 98 5.35 25.57 -2.13
C LYS A 98 5.96 24.82 -3.31
N LEU A 99 5.14 24.17 -4.13
CA LEU A 99 5.62 23.50 -5.34
C LEU A 99 6.14 24.50 -6.36
N GLN A 100 5.42 25.59 -6.61
CA GLN A 100 5.80 26.60 -7.61
C GLN A 100 6.97 27.47 -7.20
N ALA A 101 7.20 27.66 -5.89
CA ALA A 101 8.41 28.29 -5.38
C ALA A 101 9.68 27.49 -5.73
N ALA A 102 9.60 26.16 -5.81
CA ALA A 102 10.69 25.31 -6.24
C ALA A 102 10.70 25.06 -7.76
N PHE A 103 9.51 24.93 -8.36
CA PHE A 103 9.30 24.51 -9.74
C PHE A 103 8.20 25.38 -10.39
N PRO A 104 8.53 26.47 -11.09
CA PRO A 104 7.55 27.50 -11.51
C PRO A 104 6.32 27.00 -12.28
N ASN A 105 6.46 25.91 -13.04
CA ASN A 105 5.39 25.34 -13.85
C ASN A 105 4.74 24.09 -13.21
N ALA A 106 5.05 23.80 -11.95
CA ALA A 106 4.55 22.60 -11.29
C ALA A 106 3.03 22.60 -11.14
N THR A 107 2.44 21.48 -11.50
CA THR A 107 1.03 21.16 -11.26
C THR A 107 0.93 19.85 -10.49
N TRP A 108 -0.20 19.62 -9.83
CA TRP A 108 -0.36 18.46 -8.95
C TRP A 108 -1.82 18.03 -8.84
N GLU A 109 -2.02 16.76 -8.49
CA GLU A 109 -3.32 16.15 -8.24
C GLU A 109 -3.27 15.24 -7.02
N PHE A 110 -4.38 15.13 -6.29
CA PHE A 110 -4.50 14.15 -5.20
C PHE A 110 -4.56 12.73 -5.78
N GLN A 111 -3.69 11.83 -5.32
CA GLN A 111 -3.73 10.42 -5.78
C GLN A 111 -5.00 9.70 -5.32
N LYS A 112 -5.49 10.05 -4.14
CA LYS A 112 -6.75 9.56 -3.55
C LYS A 112 -7.45 10.74 -2.91
N GLN A 113 -8.78 10.67 -2.84
CA GLN A 113 -9.56 11.71 -2.16
C GLN A 113 -9.07 11.88 -0.71
N PRO A 114 -8.53 13.05 -0.36
CA PRO A 114 -7.96 13.25 0.96
C PRO A 114 -9.07 13.41 2.01
N SER A 115 -8.84 12.90 3.22
CA SER A 115 -9.71 13.16 4.38
C SER A 115 -9.09 14.23 5.27
N MET A 116 -9.87 15.25 5.64
CA MET A 116 -9.38 16.35 6.47
C MET A 116 -8.83 15.83 7.80
N LYS A 117 -9.54 14.86 8.38
CA LYS A 117 -9.12 14.18 9.60
C LYS A 117 -7.76 13.52 9.47
N GLN A 118 -7.43 12.93 8.33
CA GLN A 118 -6.12 12.28 8.12
C GLN A 118 -4.99 13.28 8.18
N LEU A 119 -5.13 14.42 7.47
CA LEU A 119 -4.12 15.47 7.44
C LEU A 119 -3.94 16.13 8.80
N LEU A 120 -5.04 16.45 9.49
CA LEU A 120 -5.01 17.07 10.83
C LEU A 120 -4.39 16.15 11.88
N CYS A 121 -4.46 14.83 11.70
CA CYS A 121 -3.76 13.86 12.54
C CYS A 121 -2.27 13.68 12.16
N GLY A 122 -1.74 14.49 11.22
CA GLY A 122 -0.34 14.44 10.78
C GLY A 122 -0.02 13.31 9.80
N ASN A 123 -1.02 12.60 9.28
CA ASN A 123 -0.76 11.58 8.27
C ASN A 123 -0.44 12.23 6.92
N PRO A 124 0.56 11.72 6.19
CA PRO A 124 0.91 12.25 4.88
C PRO A 124 -0.19 11.94 3.85
N ILE A 125 -0.48 12.92 3.01
CA ILE A 125 -1.33 12.79 1.82
C ILE A 125 -0.42 12.74 0.61
N ARG A 126 -0.59 11.71 -0.22
CA ARG A 126 0.19 11.57 -1.45
C ARG A 126 -0.43 12.36 -2.60
N LEU A 127 0.42 13.15 -3.23
CA LEU A 127 0.15 13.99 -4.40
C LEU A 127 0.91 13.41 -5.59
N ARG A 128 0.28 13.37 -6.76
CA ARG A 128 0.97 13.19 -8.03
C ARG A 128 1.41 14.57 -8.51
N THR A 129 2.68 14.71 -8.88
CA THR A 129 3.23 15.98 -9.34
C THR A 129 3.59 15.89 -10.83
N PHE A 130 3.52 17.02 -11.51
CA PHE A 130 3.86 17.17 -12.91
C PHE A 130 4.72 18.42 -13.09
N HIS A 131 5.63 18.40 -14.07
CA HIS A 131 6.60 19.48 -14.31
C HIS A 131 7.51 19.75 -13.11
N THR A 132 7.81 18.71 -12.33
CA THR A 132 8.70 18.74 -11.15
C THR A 132 9.98 17.93 -11.40
N GLU A 133 10.56 18.07 -12.59
CA GLU A 133 11.77 17.36 -13.01
C GLU A 133 11.62 15.82 -12.87
N ASP A 134 12.54 15.17 -12.15
CA ASP A 134 12.55 13.71 -11.93
C ASP A 134 11.54 13.26 -10.87
N TYR A 135 10.96 14.18 -10.10
CA TYR A 135 9.98 13.87 -9.07
C TYR A 135 8.61 13.56 -9.67
N ASN A 136 8.02 12.44 -9.26
CA ASN A 136 6.71 11.98 -9.77
C ASN A 136 5.60 12.15 -8.73
N PHE A 137 5.97 12.21 -7.46
CA PHE A 137 5.04 12.34 -6.35
C PHE A 137 5.57 13.32 -5.31
N ALA A 138 4.67 13.78 -4.45
CA ALA A 138 5.00 14.46 -3.21
C ALA A 138 4.11 13.95 -2.07
N GLU A 139 4.59 14.09 -0.84
CA GLU A 139 3.79 13.88 0.36
C GLU A 139 3.60 15.20 1.10
N ALA A 140 2.34 15.57 1.33
CA ALA A 140 1.96 16.72 2.13
C ALA A 140 1.53 16.25 3.53
N ARG A 141 2.16 16.79 4.59
CA ARG A 141 1.81 16.47 5.99
C ARG A 141 1.68 17.74 6.81
N MET A 142 0.78 17.73 7.79
CA MET A 142 0.69 18.79 8.79
C MET A 142 1.61 18.45 9.95
N ASN A 143 2.51 19.34 10.33
CA ASN A 143 3.30 19.16 11.54
C ASN A 143 2.52 19.55 12.81
N GLN A 144 3.10 19.30 13.98
CA GLN A 144 2.46 19.56 15.28
C GLN A 144 2.08 21.03 15.52
N TYR A 145 2.66 21.96 14.75
CA TYR A 145 2.40 23.40 14.84
C TYR A 145 1.39 23.89 13.80
N GLY A 146 0.86 23.00 12.95
CA GLY A 146 -0.10 23.35 11.90
C GLY A 146 0.54 23.86 10.61
N TYR A 147 1.86 23.71 10.43
CA TYR A 147 2.49 24.03 9.15
C TYR A 147 2.43 22.85 8.19
N LEU A 148 2.22 23.17 6.91
CA LEU A 148 2.25 22.19 5.84
C LEU A 148 3.68 21.95 5.36
N GLU A 149 4.13 20.71 5.49
CA GLU A 149 5.41 20.22 4.97
C GLU A 149 5.17 19.40 3.71
N LEU A 150 5.95 19.66 2.66
CA LEU A 150 5.95 18.90 1.42
C LEU A 150 7.28 18.16 1.29
N GLN A 151 7.21 16.86 0.98
CA GLN A 151 8.37 16.02 0.68
C GLN A 151 8.25 15.45 -0.72
N MET A 152 9.21 15.74 -1.58
CA MET A 152 9.23 15.23 -2.96
C MET A 152 9.68 13.76 -3.00
N LEU A 153 9.12 13.00 -3.93
CA LEU A 153 9.34 11.57 -4.10
C LEU A 153 9.53 11.21 -5.58
N THR A 154 10.51 10.36 -5.85
CA THR A 154 10.78 9.77 -7.17
C THR A 154 10.40 8.29 -7.13
N ILE A 155 9.78 7.77 -8.19
CA ILE A 155 9.58 6.33 -8.32
C ILE A 155 10.89 5.73 -8.84
N ALA A 156 11.62 5.03 -7.98
CA ALA A 156 12.69 4.16 -8.43
C ALA A 156 12.12 2.77 -8.76
N SER A 157 12.53 2.20 -9.90
CA SER A 157 12.31 0.78 -10.13
C SER A 157 13.22 -0.01 -9.19
N LEU A 158 12.65 -0.90 -8.37
CA LEU A 158 13.43 -1.87 -7.60
C LEU A 158 13.99 -3.00 -8.48
N LYS A 159 13.86 -2.91 -9.81
CA LYS A 159 14.71 -3.71 -10.70
C LYS A 159 16.14 -3.43 -10.24
N LYS A 160 16.83 -4.47 -9.74
CA LYS A 160 18.26 -4.45 -9.47
C LYS A 160 18.90 -4.01 -10.78
N THR A 161 19.10 -2.71 -10.93
CA THR A 161 19.98 -2.14 -11.93
C THR A 161 21.34 -2.61 -11.47
N VAL A 162 21.70 -3.80 -11.96
CA VAL A 162 23.06 -4.06 -12.36
C VAL A 162 23.40 -2.89 -13.26
N THR A 163 23.97 -1.84 -12.66
CA THR A 163 24.72 -0.84 -13.40
C THR A 163 25.79 -1.64 -14.10
N VAL A 164 25.62 -1.82 -15.41
CA VAL A 164 26.67 -2.27 -16.31
C VAL A 164 27.73 -1.15 -16.29
N THR A 165 28.48 -1.16 -15.21
CA THR A 165 29.80 -0.55 -15.08
C THR A 165 30.67 -1.78 -14.96
N ASP A 166 31.45 -1.96 -16.00
CA ASP A 166 32.34 -3.09 -16.26
C ASP A 166 31.60 -4.39 -16.64
N GLU A 167 31.69 -4.67 -17.94
CA GLU A 167 31.66 -6.02 -18.48
C GLU A 167 32.65 -6.87 -17.67
N ASP A 168 32.24 -8.08 -17.31
CA ASP A 168 32.90 -9.04 -16.41
C ASP A 168 32.41 -8.98 -14.95
N ASP A 169 31.78 -10.06 -14.51
CA ASP A 169 31.50 -10.41 -13.11
C ASP A 169 30.19 -9.96 -12.43
N VAL A 170 29.10 -9.86 -13.18
CA VAL A 170 27.77 -10.10 -12.60
C VAL A 170 27.50 -11.60 -12.70
N PRO A 171 27.24 -12.32 -11.60
CA PRO A 171 26.82 -13.71 -11.67
C PRO A 171 25.44 -13.72 -12.33
N PHE A 172 25.43 -13.86 -13.65
CA PHE A 172 24.21 -14.11 -14.40
C PHE A 172 23.62 -15.39 -13.81
N ALA A 173 22.33 -15.36 -13.47
CA ALA A 173 21.65 -16.52 -12.92
C ALA A 173 21.85 -17.70 -13.89
N ASP A 174 22.23 -18.85 -13.35
CA ASP A 174 22.44 -20.06 -14.13
C ASP A 174 21.34 -20.24 -15.20
N PRO A 175 21.68 -20.42 -16.49
CA PRO A 175 20.71 -20.47 -17.58
C PRO A 175 19.61 -21.51 -17.39
N GLU A 176 19.90 -22.64 -16.71
CA GLU A 176 18.90 -23.67 -16.39
C GLU A 176 17.88 -23.14 -15.37
N SER A 177 18.35 -22.43 -14.35
CA SER A 177 17.50 -21.74 -13.38
C SER A 177 16.63 -20.66 -14.03
N TRP A 178 17.20 -19.86 -14.95
CA TRP A 178 16.44 -18.87 -15.72
C TRP A 178 15.34 -19.52 -16.56
N TYR A 179 15.68 -20.58 -17.28
CA TYR A 179 14.71 -21.27 -18.14
C TYR A 179 13.59 -21.91 -17.31
N SER A 180 13.91 -22.58 -16.19
CA SER A 180 12.90 -23.20 -15.33
C SER A 180 11.92 -22.19 -14.73
N LEU A 181 12.42 -21.04 -14.26
CA LEU A 181 11.61 -20.05 -13.52
C LEU A 181 10.89 -19.05 -14.42
N ILE A 182 11.51 -18.65 -15.53
CA ILE A 182 11.04 -17.55 -16.39
C ILE A 182 10.75 -18.07 -17.80
N GLY A 183 11.75 -18.69 -18.43
CA GLY A 183 11.73 -19.03 -19.85
C GLY A 183 10.63 -20.02 -20.23
N LYS A 184 10.58 -21.17 -19.55
CA LYS A 184 9.77 -22.34 -19.90
C LYS A 184 8.29 -22.03 -20.01
N LYS A 185 7.67 -21.54 -18.94
CA LYS A 185 6.23 -21.24 -18.92
C LYS A 185 5.84 -20.21 -19.99
N LYS A 186 6.68 -19.20 -20.20
CA LYS A 186 6.42 -18.15 -21.19
C LYS A 186 6.57 -18.70 -22.61
N LEU A 187 7.62 -19.48 -22.86
CA LEU A 187 7.89 -20.12 -24.14
C LEU A 187 6.80 -21.14 -24.49
N GLU A 188 6.40 -22.02 -23.58
CA GLU A 188 5.32 -23.00 -23.76
C GLU A 188 4.00 -22.33 -24.17
N ASN A 189 3.61 -21.25 -23.47
CA ASN A 189 2.39 -20.51 -23.80
C ASN A 189 2.45 -19.87 -25.20
N LEU A 190 3.61 -19.32 -25.57
CA LEU A 190 3.80 -18.70 -26.88
C LEU A 190 3.85 -19.74 -28.00
N ILE A 191 4.59 -20.84 -27.82
CA ILE A 191 4.62 -21.96 -28.77
C ILE A 191 3.22 -22.53 -28.96
N GLY A 192 2.45 -22.74 -27.88
CA GLY A 192 1.07 -23.22 -27.99
C GLY A 192 0.18 -22.29 -28.82
N GLN A 193 0.29 -20.98 -28.62
CA GLN A 193 -0.44 -19.98 -29.41
C GLN A 193 0.03 -19.92 -30.87
N LEU A 194 1.34 -20.02 -31.11
CA LEU A 194 1.94 -19.97 -32.44
C LEU A 194 1.64 -21.24 -33.25
N HIS A 195 1.70 -22.41 -32.60
CA HIS A 195 1.33 -23.70 -33.19
C HIS A 195 -0.15 -23.73 -33.57
N ALA A 196 -1.04 -23.23 -32.71
CA ALA A 196 -2.47 -23.09 -33.04
C ALA A 196 -2.73 -22.15 -34.25
N LYS A 197 -1.80 -21.23 -34.53
CA LYS A 197 -1.83 -20.33 -35.69
C LYS A 197 -1.10 -20.89 -36.92
N GLY A 198 -0.56 -22.12 -36.86
CA GLY A 198 0.16 -22.76 -37.96
C GLY A 198 1.61 -22.33 -38.12
N HIS A 199 2.19 -21.67 -37.13
CA HIS A 199 3.64 -21.44 -37.10
C HIS A 199 4.35 -22.66 -36.53
N HIS A 200 5.61 -22.82 -36.94
CA HIS A 200 6.43 -23.99 -36.59
C HIS A 200 7.79 -23.63 -36.00
N LYS A 201 8.13 -22.34 -36.08
CA LYS A 201 9.39 -21.80 -35.60
C LYS A 201 9.21 -20.37 -35.08
N LEU A 202 10.10 -19.98 -34.18
CA LEU A 202 10.24 -18.62 -33.67
C LEU A 202 11.73 -18.29 -33.53
N TYR A 203 12.02 -17.01 -33.39
CA TYR A 203 13.37 -16.50 -33.21
C TYR A 203 13.45 -15.62 -31.98
N ILE A 204 14.57 -15.69 -31.26
CA ILE A 204 14.85 -14.83 -30.10
C ILE A 204 16.15 -14.08 -30.37
N ASN A 205 16.12 -12.76 -30.35
CA ASN A 205 17.34 -11.95 -30.51
C ASN A 205 18.11 -11.79 -29.19
N GLU A 206 19.31 -11.19 -29.28
CA GLU A 206 20.16 -10.86 -28.12
C GLU A 206 19.46 -10.00 -27.06
N ASN A 207 18.48 -9.17 -27.46
CA ASN A 207 17.68 -8.35 -26.55
C ASN A 207 16.54 -9.13 -25.87
N GLY A 208 16.39 -10.43 -26.17
CA GLY A 208 15.32 -11.28 -25.64
C GLY A 208 13.97 -11.10 -26.32
N GLN A 209 13.89 -10.34 -27.42
CA GLN A 209 12.65 -10.18 -28.19
C GLN A 209 12.36 -11.44 -28.98
N ILE A 210 11.13 -11.92 -28.85
CA ILE A 210 10.61 -13.11 -29.50
C ILE A 210 9.82 -12.65 -30.72
N TYR A 211 10.27 -13.07 -31.90
CA TYR A 211 9.64 -12.70 -33.16
C TYR A 211 9.44 -13.91 -34.06
N ILE A 212 8.48 -13.79 -34.96
CA ILE A 212 8.27 -14.74 -36.05
C ILE A 212 8.61 -14.07 -37.38
N GLN A 213 9.13 -14.85 -38.31
CA GLN A 213 9.42 -14.39 -39.66
C GLN A 213 8.22 -14.75 -40.55
N ASN A 214 7.48 -13.75 -41.00
CA ASN A 214 6.35 -13.92 -41.92
C ASN A 214 6.73 -13.23 -43.24
N GLY A 215 7.26 -14.01 -44.18
CA GLY A 215 7.90 -13.48 -45.39
C GLY A 215 9.13 -12.63 -45.06
N ASP A 216 9.17 -11.40 -45.56
CA ASP A 216 10.27 -10.44 -45.33
C ASP A 216 10.10 -9.60 -44.05
N THR A 217 8.99 -9.76 -43.32
CA THR A 217 8.70 -8.98 -42.11
C THR A 217 8.85 -9.79 -40.84
N ALA A 218 9.63 -9.24 -39.90
CA ALA A 218 9.74 -9.76 -38.54
C ALA A 218 8.63 -9.18 -37.67
N GLU A 219 7.76 -10.03 -37.16
CA GLU A 219 6.68 -9.62 -36.26
C GLU A 219 7.05 -9.96 -34.81
N ILE A 220 7.28 -8.94 -33.99
CA ILE A 220 7.58 -9.08 -32.57
C ILE A 220 6.30 -9.53 -31.85
N LYS A 221 6.35 -10.69 -31.19
CA LYS A 221 5.23 -11.25 -30.44
C LYS A 221 5.35 -11.01 -28.95
N ASP A 222 6.57 -11.02 -28.41
CA ASP A 222 6.82 -10.83 -26.99
C ASP A 222 8.30 -10.48 -26.73
N CYS A 223 8.68 -10.26 -25.47
CA CYS A 223 10.06 -10.03 -25.04
C CYS A 223 10.32 -10.69 -23.68
N PHE A 224 11.42 -11.42 -23.54
CA PHE A 224 11.86 -11.95 -22.24
C PHE A 224 12.43 -10.83 -21.37
N ASP A 225 12.04 -10.81 -20.09
CA ASP A 225 12.74 -10.03 -19.08
C ASP A 225 14.02 -10.79 -18.69
N TYR A 226 15.18 -10.11 -18.74
CA TYR A 226 16.50 -10.65 -18.37
C TYR A 226 16.94 -11.88 -19.18
N PHE A 227 16.85 -11.80 -20.50
CA PHE A 227 17.30 -12.89 -21.38
C PHE A 227 18.80 -13.18 -21.23
N PRO A 228 19.24 -14.46 -21.22
CA PRO A 228 20.65 -14.79 -21.09
C PRO A 228 21.51 -14.25 -22.23
N PRO A 229 22.68 -13.67 -21.92
CA PRO A 229 23.59 -13.18 -22.93
C PRO A 229 24.13 -14.31 -23.81
N ARG A 230 24.69 -13.93 -24.96
CA ARG A 230 25.12 -14.86 -26.02
C ARG A 230 26.11 -15.92 -25.57
N ASN A 231 26.94 -15.62 -24.57
CA ASN A 231 27.86 -16.57 -23.94
C ASN A 231 27.18 -17.80 -23.31
N TYR A 232 25.88 -17.73 -23.03
CA TYR A 232 25.09 -18.84 -22.49
C TYR A 232 24.19 -19.53 -23.53
N TRP A 233 24.27 -19.15 -24.81
CA TRP A 233 23.38 -19.70 -25.84
C TRP A 233 23.61 -21.17 -26.12
N ASP A 234 24.85 -21.66 -26.08
CA ASP A 234 25.15 -23.09 -26.22
C ASP A 234 24.46 -23.93 -25.13
N ILE A 235 24.41 -23.40 -23.90
CA ILE A 235 23.75 -24.02 -22.76
C ILE A 235 22.23 -23.96 -22.96
N LEU A 236 21.70 -22.80 -23.39
CA LEU A 236 20.28 -22.65 -23.69
C LEU A 236 19.81 -23.60 -24.80
N ILE A 237 20.58 -23.76 -25.88
CA ILE A 237 20.30 -24.70 -26.96
C ILE A 237 20.17 -26.12 -26.38
N SER A 238 21.10 -26.52 -25.52
CA SER A 238 21.06 -27.82 -24.84
C SER A 238 19.82 -27.98 -23.94
N ILE A 239 19.45 -26.92 -23.23
CA ILE A 239 18.25 -26.89 -22.38
C ILE A 239 16.96 -27.00 -23.22
N PHE A 240 16.87 -26.27 -24.33
CA PHE A 240 15.71 -26.32 -25.23
C PHE A 240 15.58 -27.70 -25.88
N GLN A 241 16.68 -28.32 -26.31
CA GLN A 241 16.71 -29.67 -26.85
C GLN A 241 16.25 -30.72 -25.84
N LYS A 242 16.61 -30.55 -24.56
CA LYS A 242 16.13 -31.41 -23.45
C LYS A 242 14.61 -31.30 -23.25
N ASP A 243 14.01 -30.16 -23.59
CA ASP A 243 12.57 -29.90 -23.57
C ASP A 243 11.88 -30.21 -24.91
N GLU A 244 12.50 -31.04 -25.76
CA GLU A 244 11.99 -31.47 -27.08
C GLU A 244 11.85 -30.36 -28.14
N LEU A 245 12.55 -29.25 -27.97
CA LEU A 245 12.61 -28.16 -28.97
C LEU A 245 13.91 -28.23 -29.77
N THR A 246 13.79 -28.13 -31.10
CA THR A 246 14.95 -27.98 -31.98
C THR A 246 15.46 -26.55 -31.89
N ALA A 247 16.59 -26.34 -31.21
CA ALA A 247 17.23 -25.03 -31.08
C ALA A 247 18.56 -24.96 -31.85
N LYS A 248 18.78 -23.85 -32.57
CA LYS A 248 20.04 -23.55 -33.28
C LYS A 248 20.29 -22.03 -33.24
N GLU A 249 21.56 -21.63 -33.21
CA GLU A 249 21.94 -20.23 -33.39
C GLU A 249 22.01 -19.89 -34.89
N LYS A 250 21.37 -18.80 -35.31
CA LYS A 250 21.37 -18.32 -36.70
C LYS A 250 21.26 -16.80 -36.75
N ASP A 251 22.17 -16.15 -37.48
CA ASP A 251 22.13 -14.71 -37.78
C ASP A 251 21.90 -13.81 -36.53
N GLN A 252 22.63 -14.09 -35.44
CA GLN A 252 22.51 -13.38 -34.15
C GLN A 252 21.13 -13.53 -33.47
N ALA A 253 20.43 -14.63 -33.75
CA ALA A 253 19.21 -15.03 -33.07
C ALA A 253 19.22 -16.54 -32.76
N LEU A 254 18.52 -16.91 -31.70
CA LEU A 254 18.19 -18.30 -31.41
C LEU A 254 16.94 -18.69 -32.17
N GLU A 255 17.11 -19.57 -33.16
CA GLU A 255 16.02 -20.21 -33.90
C GLU A 255 15.52 -21.41 -33.08
N LEU A 256 14.22 -21.42 -32.79
CA LEU A 256 13.54 -22.48 -32.07
C LEU A 256 12.44 -23.04 -32.97
N SER A 257 12.45 -24.36 -33.17
CA SER A 257 11.45 -25.11 -33.92
C SER A 257 10.89 -26.24 -33.07
N TRP A 258 9.60 -26.49 -33.21
CA TRP A 258 8.89 -27.59 -32.53
C TRP A 258 8.47 -28.69 -33.50
N ILE A 259 8.95 -28.65 -34.75
CA ILE A 259 8.90 -29.80 -35.66
C ILE A 259 10.18 -30.62 -35.46
N LYS A 260 10.01 -31.92 -35.26
CA LYS A 260 11.10 -32.90 -35.37
C LYS A 260 11.39 -33.08 -36.86
N GLU A 261 12.54 -32.59 -37.33
CA GLU A 261 13.10 -32.99 -38.64
C GLU A 261 13.50 -34.47 -38.60
#